data_AF-A0A8C0P6N0-F1
#
_entry.id   AF-A0A8C0P6N0-F1
#
_cell.length_a   1.000
_cell.length_b   1.000
_cell.length_c   1.000
_cell.angle_alpha   90.00
_cell.angle_beta   90.00
_cell.angle_gamma   90.00
#
_symmetry.space_group_name_H-M   'P 1'
#
loop_
_entity.id
_entity.type
_entity.pdbx_description
1 polymer ?
#
loop_
_entity_poly.entity_id
_entity_poly.type
_entity_poly.pdbx_seq_one_letter_code
_entity_poly.pdbx_strand_id
1 'polypeptide(L)'
;MDMGPRGLQLLAVLLALGLCAPAGAQKPSACQCSRIEASHRKNCGFPGISAAECFNTGCCFDSRVPNVPWCFHPLPKQESEQCVMEVAARKNCGYPGISPQECASRNCCFSDTIRNVPWCFFPILNQGNVRAGRGGVGVLGAGPGRLQARPPSAAGIVSGGSSSEGHSPQ
;
A
#
# COMPACT_ATOMS: atom_id res chain seq x y z
N MET A 1 28.02 -25.10 39.49
CA MET A 1 27.83 -23.64 39.63
C MET A 1 26.52 -23.45 40.36
N ASP A 2 26.56 -23.47 41.70
CA ASP A 2 25.38 -23.37 42.55
C ASP A 2 24.99 -21.90 42.69
N MET A 3 24.05 -21.45 41.85
CA MET A 3 23.55 -20.08 41.88
C MET A 3 22.47 -20.01 42.95
N GLY A 4 22.89 -19.68 44.18
CA GLY A 4 21.96 -19.56 45.31
C GLY A 4 20.85 -18.52 45.06
N PRO A 5 19.80 -18.49 45.90
CA PRO A 5 18.60 -17.67 45.70
C PRO A 5 18.88 -16.17 45.46
N ARG A 6 19.97 -15.67 46.05
CA ARG A 6 20.43 -14.28 45.90
C ARG A 6 21.07 -14.02 44.53
N GLY A 7 21.73 -15.01 43.94
CA GLY A 7 22.28 -14.93 42.58
C GLY A 7 21.16 -14.88 41.53
N LEU A 8 20.09 -15.65 41.74
CA LEU A 8 18.92 -15.63 40.87
C LEU A 8 18.16 -14.29 40.95
N GLN A 9 18.07 -13.70 42.14
CA GLN A 9 17.48 -12.37 42.35
C GLN A 9 18.31 -11.26 41.67
N LEU A 10 19.64 -11.30 41.78
CA LEU A 10 20.53 -10.35 41.11
C LEU A 10 20.45 -10.46 39.58
N LEU A 11 20.36 -11.68 39.04
CA LEU A 11 20.18 -11.89 37.60
C LEU A 11 18.83 -11.32 37.11
N ALA A 12 17.75 -11.52 37.88
CA ALA A 12 16.43 -10.99 37.56
C ALA A 12 16.39 -9.45 37.55
N VAL A 13 17.09 -8.79 38.47
CA VAL A 13 17.21 -7.33 38.51
C VAL A 13 18.01 -6.79 37.32
N LEU A 14 19.10 -7.46 36.92
CA LEU A 14 19.90 -7.07 35.74
C LEU A 14 19.13 -7.24 34.42
N LEU A 15 18.32 -8.30 34.30
CA LEU A 15 17.42 -8.50 33.16
C LEU A 15 16.32 -7.43 33.10
N ALA A 16 15.77 -7.01 34.24
CA ALA A 16 14.73 -5.98 34.30
C ALA A 16 15.25 -4.57 33.95
N LEU A 17 16.51 -4.24 34.26
CA LEU A 17 17.12 -2.95 33.95
C LEU A 17 17.67 -2.85 32.51
N GLY A 18 17.90 -3.98 31.83
CA GLY A 18 18.49 -4.04 30.48
C GLY A 18 17.49 -3.92 29.31
N LEU A 19 16.18 -3.90 29.56
CA LEU A 19 15.14 -4.00 28.52
C LEU A 19 14.57 -2.67 28.01
N CYS A 20 15.02 -1.52 28.54
CA CYS A 20 14.60 -0.22 28.04
C CYS A 20 15.51 0.27 26.91
N ALA A 21 15.41 -0.35 25.73
CA ALA A 21 15.85 0.31 24.51
C ALA A 21 14.79 1.38 24.15
N PRO A 22 15.13 2.68 24.12
CA PRO A 22 14.21 3.67 23.57
C PRO A 22 13.96 3.30 22.12
N ALA A 23 12.69 3.17 21.74
CA ALA A 23 12.30 2.99 20.35
C ALA A 23 12.82 4.21 19.57
N GLY A 24 13.95 4.03 18.89
CA GLY A 24 14.52 5.05 18.02
C GLY A 24 13.48 5.44 16.97
N ALA A 25 13.40 6.74 16.66
CA ALA A 25 12.49 7.22 15.64
C ALA A 25 12.88 6.58 14.29
N GLN A 26 11.97 5.79 13.72
CA GLN A 26 12.19 5.16 12.42
C GLN A 26 12.09 6.23 11.33
N LYS A 27 13.08 6.28 10.43
CA LYS A 27 13.04 7.18 9.28
C LYS A 27 11.78 6.90 8.43
N PRO A 28 10.97 7.92 8.11
CA PRO A 28 9.79 7.74 7.27
C PRO A 28 10.15 7.25 5.86
N SER A 29 9.23 6.53 5.22
CA SER A 29 9.36 6.15 3.82
C SER A 29 9.10 7.34 2.90
N ALA A 30 9.58 7.27 1.65
CA ALA A 30 9.42 8.33 0.67
C ALA A 30 7.94 8.72 0.47
N CYS A 31 7.04 7.73 0.34
CA CYS A 31 5.61 7.95 0.18
C CYS A 31 4.97 8.70 1.36
N GLN A 32 5.49 8.52 2.58
CA GLN A 32 4.98 9.23 3.76
C GLN A 32 5.32 10.72 3.73
N CYS A 33 6.36 11.11 3.00
CA CYS A 33 6.79 12.51 2.88
C CYS A 33 6.29 13.18 1.60
N SER A 34 6.30 12.47 0.47
CA SER A 34 6.06 13.05 -0.85
C SER A 34 4.59 13.25 -1.20
N ARG A 35 3.67 12.61 -0.47
CA ARG A 35 2.23 12.62 -0.73
C ARG A 35 1.44 13.54 0.21
N ILE A 36 2.14 14.44 0.91
CA ILE A 36 1.53 15.46 1.74
C ILE A 36 1.55 16.77 0.95
N GLU A 37 0.38 17.35 0.72
CA GLU A 37 0.28 18.70 0.17
C GLU A 37 0.98 19.72 1.09
N ALA A 38 1.74 20.65 0.49
CA ALA A 38 2.59 21.56 1.27
C ALA A 38 1.80 22.38 2.32
N SER A 39 0.56 22.76 1.99
CA SER A 39 -0.36 23.48 2.88
C SER A 39 -0.90 22.63 4.03
N HIS A 40 -0.85 21.31 3.94
CA HIS A 40 -1.36 20.39 4.97
C HIS A 40 -0.27 19.92 5.94
N ARG A 41 1.00 20.24 5.67
CA ARG A 41 2.15 19.90 6.52
C ARG A 41 1.95 20.41 7.94
N LYS A 42 2.19 19.53 8.92
CA LYS A 42 2.19 19.86 10.35
C LYS A 42 3.63 19.85 10.84
N ASN A 43 4.07 20.96 11.45
CA ASN A 43 5.43 21.13 11.93
C ASN A 43 5.86 19.99 12.86
N CYS A 44 7.05 19.43 12.62
CA CYS A 44 7.65 18.39 13.43
C CYS A 44 9.12 18.73 13.75
N GLY A 45 9.36 19.81 14.48
CA GLY A 45 10.72 20.21 14.82
C GLY A 45 10.79 21.63 15.31
N PHE A 46 12.00 22.09 15.61
CA PHE A 46 12.27 23.46 15.99
C PHE A 46 12.73 24.31 14.78
N PRO A 47 12.58 25.64 14.84
CA PRO A 47 13.06 26.53 13.78
C PRO A 47 14.56 26.37 13.52
N GLY A 48 14.96 26.25 12.26
CA GLY A 48 16.38 26.08 11.87
C GLY A 48 16.93 24.65 12.00
N ILE A 49 16.08 23.66 12.31
CA ILE A 49 16.47 22.24 12.31
C ILE A 49 17.11 21.83 10.98
N SER A 50 18.20 21.07 11.05
CA SER A 50 18.85 20.52 9.85
C SER A 50 18.01 19.39 9.23
N ALA A 51 18.21 19.13 7.93
CA ALA A 51 17.51 18.03 7.25
C ALA A 51 17.81 16.66 7.91
N ALA A 52 19.07 16.42 8.29
CA ALA A 52 19.48 15.17 8.92
C ALA A 52 18.83 14.98 10.29
N GLU A 53 18.80 16.03 11.11
CA GLU A 53 18.18 15.99 12.43
C GLU A 53 16.66 15.79 12.33
N CYS A 54 16.00 16.45 11.38
CA CYS A 54 14.59 16.23 11.07
C CYS A 54 14.26 14.77 10.71
N PHE A 55 15.10 14.11 9.90
CA PHE A 55 14.90 12.69 9.59
C PHE A 55 15.19 11.78 10.79
N ASN A 56 16.19 12.12 11.61
CA ASN A 56 16.56 11.37 12.80
C ASN A 56 15.51 11.46 13.91
N THR A 57 14.67 12.50 13.93
CA THR A 57 13.49 12.58 14.80
C THR A 57 12.27 11.83 14.24
N GLY A 58 12.41 11.15 13.10
CA GLY A 58 11.33 10.38 12.48
C GLY A 58 10.37 11.23 11.65
N CYS A 59 10.83 12.41 11.19
CA CYS A 59 10.02 13.34 10.42
C CYS A 59 10.52 13.54 8.99
N CYS A 60 9.72 14.23 8.19
CA CYS A 60 9.98 14.51 6.80
C CYS A 60 10.56 15.91 6.63
N PHE A 61 11.58 16.06 5.78
CA PHE A 61 12.17 17.35 5.47
C PHE A 61 11.97 17.74 3.99
N ASP A 62 11.48 18.95 3.73
CA ASP A 62 11.41 19.55 2.40
C ASP A 62 11.37 21.10 2.46
N SER A 63 12.45 21.74 2.03
CA SER A 63 12.62 23.20 2.00
C SER A 63 12.26 23.88 0.67
N ARG A 64 11.73 23.14 -0.31
CA ARG A 64 11.43 23.69 -1.66
C ARG A 64 10.25 24.66 -1.68
N VAL A 65 9.37 24.60 -0.68
CA VAL A 65 8.17 25.44 -0.60
C VAL A 65 8.33 26.45 0.55
N PRO A 66 8.27 27.77 0.29
CA PRO A 66 8.34 28.79 1.33
C PRO A 66 7.02 28.87 2.11
N ASN A 67 7.06 29.51 3.29
CA ASN A 67 5.88 29.79 4.13
C ASN A 67 5.10 28.55 4.62
N VAL A 68 5.74 27.38 4.62
CA VAL A 68 5.21 26.13 5.18
C VAL A 68 6.28 25.46 6.04
N PRO A 69 5.91 24.56 6.97
CA PRO A 69 6.91 23.82 7.75
C PRO A 69 7.83 22.99 6.85
N TRP A 70 9.14 23.19 6.99
CA TRP A 70 10.16 22.42 6.27
C TRP A 70 10.41 21.06 6.90
N CYS A 71 10.34 20.97 8.23
CA CYS A 71 10.31 19.71 8.94
C CYS A 71 8.87 19.41 9.40
N PHE A 72 8.30 18.30 8.98
CA PHE A 72 6.88 18.01 9.15
C PHE A 72 6.60 16.54 9.45
N HIS A 73 5.47 16.28 10.10
CA HIS A 73 5.03 14.93 10.43
C HIS A 73 4.77 14.10 9.16
N PRO A 74 5.24 12.85 9.11
CA PRO A 74 4.95 11.94 8.01
C PRO A 74 3.47 11.52 7.99
N LEU A 75 3.01 11.00 6.86
CA LEU A 75 1.74 10.28 6.81
C LEU A 75 1.78 9.04 7.70
N PRO A 76 0.63 8.54 8.18
CA PRO A 76 0.59 7.29 8.93
C PRO A 76 1.23 6.14 8.16
N LYS A 77 2.11 5.39 8.84
CA LYS A 77 2.71 4.17 8.29
C LYS A 77 1.62 3.16 7.95
N GLN A 78 1.78 2.46 6.83
CA GLN A 78 0.88 1.41 6.35
C GLN A 78 1.71 0.23 5.85
N GLU A 79 1.08 -0.95 5.83
CA GLU A 79 1.69 -2.19 5.32
C GLU A 79 2.05 -2.09 3.83
N SER A 80 1.29 -1.31 3.06
CA SER A 80 1.51 -1.14 1.63
C SER A 80 1.58 0.33 1.24
N GLU A 81 2.49 0.65 0.32
CA GLU A 81 2.67 2.01 -0.16
C GLU A 81 1.39 2.56 -0.79
N GLN A 82 0.57 1.75 -1.46
CA GLN A 82 -0.70 2.20 -2.05
C GLN A 82 -1.75 2.67 -1.02
N CYS A 83 -1.52 2.39 0.26
CA CYS A 83 -2.38 2.82 1.37
C CYS A 83 -1.86 4.08 2.07
N VAL A 84 -0.63 4.52 1.78
CA VAL A 84 -0.04 5.72 2.37
C VAL A 84 -0.60 6.95 1.67
N MET A 85 -1.57 7.61 2.30
CA MET A 85 -2.25 8.80 1.80
C MET A 85 -2.65 9.73 2.94
N GLU A 86 -2.99 10.97 2.60
CA GLU A 86 -3.59 11.90 3.55
C GLU A 86 -4.90 11.34 4.11
N VAL A 87 -5.13 11.58 5.39
CA VAL A 87 -6.32 11.08 6.10
C VAL A 87 -7.61 11.66 5.48
N ALA A 88 -7.57 12.93 5.09
CA ALA A 88 -8.67 13.61 4.40
C ALA A 88 -8.95 13.05 3.00
N ALA A 89 -7.98 12.36 2.38
CA ALA A 89 -8.16 11.72 1.07
C ALA A 89 -8.74 10.30 1.16
N ARG A 90 -8.93 9.75 2.38
CA ARG A 90 -9.50 8.40 2.56
C ARG A 90 -10.94 8.36 2.05
N LYS A 91 -11.17 7.58 0.98
CA LYS A 91 -12.51 7.26 0.49
C LYS A 91 -12.97 5.95 1.08
N ASN A 92 -14.12 5.95 1.75
CA ASN A 92 -14.66 4.77 2.43
C ASN A 92 -14.87 3.60 1.44
N CYS A 93 -14.37 2.41 1.79
CA CYS A 93 -14.53 1.16 1.04
C CYS A 93 -15.26 0.06 1.85
N GLY A 94 -15.68 0.36 3.08
CA GLY A 94 -16.33 -0.59 3.98
C GLY A 94 -17.55 0.00 4.68
N TYR A 95 -17.79 -0.47 5.89
CA TYR A 95 -18.90 -0.08 6.76
C TYR A 95 -18.43 -0.04 8.23
N PRO A 96 -19.19 0.62 9.13
CA PRO A 96 -18.86 0.65 10.56
C PRO A 96 -18.73 -0.77 11.13
N GLY A 97 -17.62 -1.04 11.83
CA GLY A 97 -17.37 -2.35 12.43
C GLY A 97 -16.83 -3.43 11.48
N ILE A 98 -16.49 -3.10 10.23
CA ILE A 98 -15.82 -4.03 9.32
C ILE A 98 -14.50 -4.53 9.92
N SER A 99 -14.22 -5.84 9.79
CA SER A 99 -12.96 -6.42 10.26
C SER A 99 -11.79 -6.06 9.32
N PRO A 100 -10.54 -6.03 9.81
CA PRO A 100 -9.36 -5.84 8.96
C PRO A 100 -9.29 -6.85 7.81
N GLN A 101 -9.62 -8.11 8.08
CA GLN A 101 -9.57 -9.21 7.13
C GLN A 101 -10.62 -9.04 6.03
N GLU A 102 -11.83 -8.62 6.39
CA GLU A 102 -12.90 -8.36 5.42
C GLU A 102 -12.65 -7.09 4.60
N CYS A 103 -12.03 -6.06 5.19
CA CYS A 103 -11.57 -4.92 4.41
C CYS A 103 -10.50 -5.32 3.38
N ALA A 104 -9.55 -6.18 3.77
CA ALA A 104 -8.50 -6.68 2.89
C ALA A 104 -9.06 -7.56 1.77
N SER A 105 -10.07 -8.42 2.03
CA SER A 105 -10.72 -9.23 0.99
C SER A 105 -11.45 -8.40 -0.06
N ARG A 106 -11.84 -7.17 0.29
CA ARG A 106 -12.39 -6.16 -0.63
C ARG A 106 -11.31 -5.39 -1.40
N ASN A 107 -10.04 -5.81 -1.32
CA ASN A 107 -8.87 -5.15 -1.92
C ASN A 107 -8.71 -3.69 -1.47
N CYS A 108 -8.98 -3.44 -0.18
CA CYS A 108 -8.91 -2.11 0.42
C CYS A 108 -7.90 -2.05 1.57
N CYS A 109 -7.56 -0.82 1.94
CA CYS A 109 -6.63 -0.51 3.00
C CYS A 109 -7.37 -0.40 4.34
N PHE A 110 -6.79 -0.95 5.41
CA PHE A 110 -7.36 -0.86 6.76
C PHE A 110 -6.42 -0.10 7.70
N SER A 111 -6.95 0.88 8.43
CA SER A 111 -6.22 1.59 9.50
C SER A 111 -7.21 2.25 10.48
N ASP A 112 -7.21 1.76 11.71
CA ASP A 112 -8.05 2.17 12.84
C ASP A 112 -7.36 3.15 13.81
N THR A 113 -6.12 3.54 13.51
CA THR A 113 -5.30 4.42 14.36
C THR A 113 -5.85 5.84 14.51
N ILE A 114 -6.82 6.24 13.68
CA ILE A 114 -7.41 7.58 13.68
C ILE A 114 -8.92 7.44 13.83
N ARG A 115 -9.49 8.19 14.78
CA ARG A 115 -10.93 8.21 15.04
C ARG A 115 -11.67 9.11 14.04
N ASN A 116 -12.97 8.88 13.88
CA ASN A 116 -13.87 9.70 13.05
C ASN A 116 -13.49 9.78 11.56
N VAL A 117 -12.82 8.75 11.03
CA VAL A 117 -12.44 8.63 9.62
C VAL A 117 -12.72 7.21 9.14
N PRO A 118 -12.86 6.98 7.82
CA PRO A 118 -12.99 5.63 7.30
C PRO A 118 -11.78 4.77 7.69
N TRP A 119 -12.03 3.69 8.41
CA TRP A 119 -10.99 2.71 8.75
C TRP A 119 -10.67 1.79 7.59
N CYS A 120 -11.69 1.41 6.80
CA CYS A 120 -11.52 0.72 5.53
C CYS A 120 -11.66 1.73 4.36
N PHE A 121 -10.60 1.91 3.58
CA PHE A 121 -10.55 2.91 2.52
C PHE A 121 -9.87 2.40 1.25
N PHE A 122 -10.20 3.02 0.11
CA PHE A 122 -9.62 2.63 -1.18
C PHE A 122 -8.11 2.97 -1.25
N PRO A 123 -7.28 2.10 -1.84
CA PRO A 123 -5.89 2.43 -2.15
C PRO A 123 -5.81 3.52 -3.24
N ILE A 124 -4.68 4.22 -3.34
CA ILE A 124 -4.51 5.34 -4.28
C ILE A 124 -4.79 4.94 -5.73
N LEU A 125 -4.36 3.75 -6.16
CA LEU A 125 -4.54 3.28 -7.54
C LEU A 125 -6.02 3.16 -7.94
N ASN A 126 -6.90 2.94 -6.97
CA ASN A 126 -8.35 2.83 -7.19
C ASN A 126 -9.05 4.19 -7.09
N GLN A 127 -8.35 5.22 -6.62
CA GLN A 127 -8.83 6.59 -6.58
C GLN A 127 -8.34 7.32 -7.83
N GLY A 128 -9.04 7.14 -8.95
CA GLY A 128 -8.68 7.58 -10.31
C GLY A 128 -8.42 9.08 -10.56
N ASN A 129 -7.92 9.84 -9.60
CA ASN A 129 -7.26 11.12 -9.77
C ASN A 129 -6.57 11.54 -8.46
N VAL A 130 -5.31 11.18 -8.25
CA VAL A 130 -4.42 11.94 -7.35
C VAL A 130 -3.28 12.40 -8.24
N ARG A 131 -3.23 13.71 -8.46
CA ARG A 131 -2.27 14.38 -9.34
C ARG A 131 -0.86 13.95 -8.98
N ALA A 132 -0.33 13.01 -9.76
CA ALA A 132 1.10 12.76 -9.82
C ALA A 132 1.74 14.08 -10.25
N GLY A 133 2.49 14.70 -9.34
CA GLY A 133 3.38 15.80 -9.67
C GLY A 133 4.23 15.40 -10.86
N ARG A 134 4.07 16.15 -11.96
CA ARG A 134 4.91 16.27 -13.14
C ARG A 134 6.33 15.69 -12.96
N GLY A 135 6.63 14.64 -13.74
CA GLY A 135 8.01 14.19 -13.98
C GLY A 135 8.13 12.71 -14.30
N GLY A 136 7.72 12.29 -15.49
CA GLY A 136 7.95 10.92 -15.97
C GLY A 136 7.66 10.78 -17.45
N VAL A 137 8.73 10.67 -18.24
CA VAL A 137 8.70 10.29 -19.66
C VAL A 137 7.92 8.99 -19.81
N GLY A 138 6.97 8.98 -20.75
CA GLY A 138 6.13 7.82 -21.01
C GLY A 138 6.96 6.61 -21.44
N VAL A 139 6.69 5.47 -20.81
CA VAL A 139 6.94 4.17 -21.41
C VAL A 139 5.59 3.51 -21.59
N LEU A 140 5.22 3.37 -22.86
CA LEU A 140 4.04 2.68 -23.34
C LEU A 140 4.04 1.25 -22.79
N GLY A 141 2.99 0.89 -22.05
CA GLY A 141 2.76 -0.47 -21.61
C GLY A 141 2.41 -1.36 -22.79
N ALA A 142 3.26 -2.34 -23.09
CA ALA A 142 2.89 -3.53 -23.85
C ALA A 142 2.20 -4.52 -22.89
N GLY A 143 0.87 -4.61 -22.97
CA GLY A 143 0.11 -5.65 -22.27
C GLY A 143 0.25 -7.00 -22.99
N PRO A 144 0.27 -8.14 -22.27
CA PRO A 144 0.23 -9.44 -22.91
C PRO A 144 -1.17 -9.70 -23.49
N GLY A 145 -1.20 -10.00 -24.79
CA GLY A 145 -2.42 -10.33 -25.53
C GLY A 145 -3.10 -11.57 -24.97
N ARG A 146 -4.38 -11.43 -24.59
CA ARG A 146 -5.26 -12.54 -24.26
C ARG A 146 -5.82 -13.07 -25.59
N LEU A 147 -5.32 -14.20 -26.07
CA LEU A 147 -5.93 -14.97 -27.16
C LEU A 147 -7.36 -15.32 -26.75
N GLN A 148 -8.34 -14.72 -27.42
CA GLN A 148 -9.73 -15.18 -27.37
C GLN A 148 -9.85 -16.36 -28.34
N ALA A 149 -10.08 -17.55 -27.80
CA ALA A 149 -10.47 -18.72 -28.58
C ALA A 149 -11.86 -18.46 -29.20
N ARG A 150 -11.93 -18.45 -30.54
CA ARG A 150 -13.20 -18.47 -31.27
C ARG A 150 -13.82 -19.86 -31.14
N PRO A 151 -15.12 -19.99 -30.86
CA PRO A 151 -15.83 -21.26 -31.02
C PRO A 151 -15.98 -21.60 -32.52
N PRO A 152 -16.01 -22.88 -32.91
CA PRO A 152 -16.29 -23.25 -34.30
C PRO A 152 -17.76 -23.00 -34.63
N SER A 153 -18.01 -22.19 -35.66
CA SER A 153 -19.33 -22.02 -36.28
C SER A 153 -19.71 -23.30 -37.02
N ALA A 154 -20.88 -23.84 -36.70
CA ALA A 154 -21.56 -24.84 -37.50
C ALA A 154 -22.19 -24.19 -38.74
N ALA A 155 -21.80 -24.68 -39.91
CA ALA A 155 -22.49 -24.60 -41.21
C ALA A 155 -21.91 -25.79 -42.00
N GLY A 156 -22.64 -26.66 -42.67
CA GLY A 156 -23.81 -26.42 -43.52
C GLY A 156 -23.60 -27.36 -44.71
N ILE A 157 -24.49 -28.35 -44.79
CA ILE A 157 -24.74 -29.37 -45.81
C ILE A 157 -24.60 -28.83 -47.26
N VAL A 158 -23.94 -29.57 -48.17
CA VAL A 158 -24.47 -29.97 -49.50
C VAL A 158 -23.47 -30.76 -50.37
N SER A 159 -23.93 -31.96 -50.76
CA SER A 159 -23.74 -32.77 -51.99
C SER A 159 -22.39 -32.99 -52.67
N GLY A 160 -22.11 -34.28 -52.91
CA GLY A 160 -21.27 -34.77 -54.00
C GLY A 160 -21.36 -36.29 -54.10
N GLY A 161 -22.19 -36.83 -54.99
CA GLY A 161 -22.31 -38.26 -55.26
C GLY A 161 -21.35 -38.73 -56.35
N SER A 162 -20.98 -40.02 -56.32
CA SER A 162 -20.71 -40.86 -57.50
C SER A 162 -20.60 -42.34 -57.09
N SER A 163 -21.57 -43.11 -57.59
CA SER A 163 -21.52 -44.48 -58.14
C SER A 163 -20.50 -45.49 -57.64
N SER A 164 -20.99 -46.63 -57.14
CA SER A 164 -20.74 -47.94 -57.79
C SER A 164 -21.44 -49.11 -57.07
N GLU A 165 -22.00 -50.00 -57.90
CA GLU A 165 -22.29 -51.44 -57.71
C GLU A 165 -23.58 -51.91 -57.02
N GLY A 166 -24.31 -52.75 -57.77
CA GLY A 166 -24.86 -54.01 -57.23
C GLY A 166 -26.38 -54.22 -57.35
N HIS A 167 -26.88 -54.62 -58.53
CA HIS A 167 -28.08 -55.47 -58.56
C HIS A 167 -28.24 -56.28 -59.86
N SER A 168 -28.16 -57.61 -59.73
CA SER A 168 -28.93 -58.57 -60.53
C SER A 168 -29.38 -59.66 -59.55
N PRO A 169 -30.68 -60.02 -59.58
CA PRO A 169 -30.99 -61.35 -60.09
C PRO A 169 -32.26 -61.40 -60.95
N GLN A 170 -32.31 -62.47 -61.74
CA GLN A 170 -33.39 -63.01 -62.60
C GLN A 170 -33.38 -62.57 -64.06
#